data_AF-A0A3D5CH82-F1
#
_entry.id   AF-A0A3D5CH82-F1
#
_cell.length_a   1.000
_cell.length_b   1.000
_cell.length_c   1.000
_cell.angle_alpha   90.00
_cell.angle_beta   90.00
_cell.angle_gamma   90.00
#
_symmetry.space_group_name_H-M   'P 1'
#
loop_
_entity.id
_entity.type
_entity.pdbx_description
1 polymer ?
#
loop_
_entity_poly.entity_id
_entity_poly.type
_entity_poly.pdbx_seq_one_letter_code
_entity_poly.pdbx_strand_id
1 'polypeptide(L)'
;MADAVRSGAELQRALTEFVRRWSGYSGSERAEAQTFLNELFAAYGSDRQSVGARFEDFRSSAGFMDLHWPGIMIVEMKAPG
;
A
#
# COMPACT_ATOMS: atom_id res chain seq x y z
N MET A 1 9.91 -12.04 14.00
CA MET A 1 8.57 -12.52 14.42
C MET A 1 7.73 -12.56 13.17
N ALA A 2 7.06 -13.68 12.88
CA ALA A 2 6.06 -13.69 11.81
C ALA A 2 4.92 -12.73 12.23
N ASP A 3 4.56 -11.78 11.37
CA ASP A 3 3.38 -10.95 11.59
C ASP A 3 2.18 -11.88 11.77
N ALA A 4 1.45 -11.71 12.88
CA ALA A 4 0.30 -12.55 13.15
C ALA A 4 -0.79 -12.24 12.12
N VAL A 5 -1.17 -13.24 11.33
CA VAL A 5 -2.27 -13.15 10.38
C VAL A 5 -3.53 -12.73 11.14
N ARG A 6 -4.11 -11.60 10.73
CA ARG A 6 -5.34 -11.09 11.33
C ARG A 6 -6.49 -12.08 11.17
N SER A 7 -7.35 -12.17 12.19
CA SER A 7 -8.64 -12.82 12.01
C SER A 7 -9.46 -12.09 10.94
N GLY A 8 -10.44 -12.76 10.34
CA GLY A 8 -11.31 -12.15 9.34
C GLY A 8 -12.03 -10.89 9.85
N ALA A 9 -12.46 -10.89 11.12
CA ALA A 9 -13.11 -9.75 11.74
C ALA A 9 -12.16 -8.56 11.96
N GLU A 10 -10.91 -8.82 12.33
CA GLU A 10 -9.88 -7.78 12.46
C GLU A 10 -9.49 -7.19 11.11
N LEU A 11 -9.36 -8.04 10.08
CA LEU A 11 -9.09 -7.61 8.72
C LEU A 11 -10.24 -6.73 8.19
N GLN A 12 -11.49 -7.18 8.35
CA GLN A 12 -12.67 -6.41 7.92
C GLN A 12 -12.75 -5.05 8.62
N ARG A 13 -12.48 -5.00 9.94
CA ARG A 13 -12.45 -3.74 10.69
C ARG A 13 -11.37 -2.80 10.16
N ALA A 14 -10.14 -3.29 10.02
CA ALA A 14 -9.01 -2.49 9.54
C ALA A 14 -9.23 -1.95 8.12
N LEU A 15 -9.74 -2.80 7.22
CA LEU A 15 -10.07 -2.38 5.84
C LEU A 15 -11.25 -1.39 5.80
N THR A 16 -12.23 -1.53 6.70
CA THR A 16 -13.34 -0.56 6.80
C THR A 16 -12.84 0.82 7.23
N GLU A 17 -11.94 0.88 8.21
CA GLU A 17 -11.31 2.13 8.65
C GLU A 17 -10.45 2.75 7.54
N PHE A 18 -9.66 1.93 6.86
CA PHE A 18 -8.87 2.34 5.69
C PHE A 18 -9.76 2.96 4.60
N VAL A 19 -10.83 2.27 4.19
CA VAL A 19 -11.76 2.78 3.17
C VAL A 19 -12.39 4.10 3.61
N ARG A 20 -12.87 4.20 4.86
CA ARG A 20 -13.48 5.44 5.38
C ARG A 20 -12.53 6.64 5.30
N ARG A 21 -11.24 6.42 5.55
CA ARG A 21 -10.24 7.48 5.47
C ARG A 21 -10.03 7.96 4.03
N TRP A 22 -9.91 7.03 3.10
CA TRP A 22 -9.47 7.34 1.74
C TRP A 22 -10.62 7.58 0.75
N SER A 23 -11.86 7.17 1.07
CA SER A 23 -13.02 7.30 0.17
C SER A 23 -13.40 8.74 -0.19
N GLY A 24 -12.99 9.72 0.62
CA GLY A 24 -13.24 11.14 0.40
C GLY A 24 -11.99 11.95 0.07
N TYR A 25 -10.85 11.29 -0.16
CA TYR A 25 -9.60 11.98 -0.42
C TYR A 25 -9.64 12.70 -1.77
N SER A 26 -9.37 14.01 -1.77
CA SER A 26 -9.38 14.89 -2.96
C SER A 26 -8.04 15.60 -3.18
N GLY A 27 -6.95 15.07 -2.63
CA GLY A 27 -5.60 15.63 -2.81
C GLY A 27 -4.95 15.22 -4.13
N SER A 28 -3.70 15.65 -4.35
CA SER A 28 -2.96 15.37 -5.57
C SER A 28 -2.34 13.96 -5.59
N GLU A 29 -2.07 13.45 -6.81
CA GLU A 29 -1.53 12.09 -7.07
C GLU A 29 -0.30 11.73 -6.23
N ARG A 30 0.57 12.71 -5.96
CA ARG A 30 1.88 12.46 -5.30
C ARG A 30 1.90 12.65 -3.79
N ALA A 31 1.00 13.46 -3.22
CA ALA A 31 1.17 13.91 -1.85
C ALA A 31 0.99 12.79 -0.81
N GLU A 32 0.13 11.80 -1.11
CA GLU A 32 -0.27 10.78 -0.14
C GLU A 32 -0.15 9.34 -0.65
N ALA A 33 0.41 9.12 -1.84
CA ALA A 33 0.53 7.78 -2.44
C ALA A 33 1.29 6.79 -1.53
N GLN A 34 2.43 7.19 -0.97
CA GLN A 34 3.21 6.35 -0.06
C GLN A 34 2.48 6.13 1.27
N THR A 35 1.79 7.15 1.80
CA THR A 35 0.95 7.02 3.01
C THR A 35 -0.17 6.01 2.79
N PHE A 36 -0.92 6.15 1.70
CA PHE A 36 -1.99 5.24 1.30
C PHE A 36 -1.48 3.79 1.24
N LEU A 37 -0.35 3.56 0.58
CA LEU A 37 0.22 2.22 0.45
C LEU A 37 0.68 1.65 1.79
N ASN A 38 1.40 2.43 2.61
CA ASN A 38 1.78 1.99 3.95
C ASN A 38 0.56 1.60 4.80
N GLU A 39 -0.51 2.39 4.74
CA GLU A 39 -1.75 2.11 5.47
C GLU A 39 -2.51 0.90 4.91
N LEU A 40 -2.41 0.64 3.62
CA LEU A 40 -2.96 -0.57 3.01
C LEU A 40 -2.22 -1.82 3.52
N PHE A 41 -0.88 -1.83 3.52
CA PHE A 41 -0.09 -2.91 4.13
C PHE A 41 -0.45 -3.09 5.60
N ALA A 42 -0.52 -1.97 6.33
CA ALA A 42 -0.91 -1.97 7.73
C ALA A 42 -2.34 -2.51 7.92
N ALA A 43 -3.28 -2.31 6.98
CA ALA A 43 -4.64 -2.87 7.02
C ALA A 43 -4.71 -4.39 6.76
N TYR A 44 -3.70 -4.95 6.07
CA TYR A 44 -3.50 -6.40 5.97
C TYR A 44 -2.69 -6.99 7.13
N GLY A 45 -2.15 -6.15 8.02
CA GLY A 45 -1.40 -6.60 9.20
C GLY A 45 0.07 -6.86 8.93
N SER A 46 0.63 -6.19 7.92
CA SER A 46 2.06 -6.26 7.65
C SER A 46 2.65 -4.87 7.52
N ASP A 47 3.94 -4.75 7.82
CA ASP A 47 4.72 -3.61 7.39
C ASP A 47 5.26 -3.86 5.97
N ARG A 48 5.23 -2.83 5.13
CA ARG A 48 5.71 -2.92 3.74
C ARG A 48 7.16 -3.39 3.65
N GLN A 49 8.02 -2.95 4.56
CA GLN A 49 9.43 -3.34 4.60
C GLN A 49 9.59 -4.78 5.10
N SER A 50 8.75 -5.24 6.03
CA SER A 50 8.80 -6.61 6.57
C SER A 50 8.56 -7.67 5.50
N VAL A 51 7.77 -7.35 4.47
CA VAL A 51 7.50 -8.23 3.32
C VAL A 51 8.40 -7.99 2.10
N GLY A 52 9.36 -7.07 2.22
CA GLY A 52 10.37 -6.81 1.20
C GLY A 52 9.90 -5.98 0.00
N ALA A 53 8.71 -5.37 0.07
CA ALA A 53 8.28 -4.41 -0.94
C ALA A 53 9.21 -3.17 -0.89
N ARG A 54 9.32 -2.40 -1.99
CA ARG A 54 10.14 -1.17 -2.11
C ARG A 54 9.36 -0.03 -2.77
N PHE A 55 9.42 1.19 -2.22
CA PHE A 55 8.92 2.38 -2.92
C PHE A 55 9.96 2.84 -3.94
N GLU A 56 9.49 3.46 -5.02
CA GLU A 56 10.33 4.16 -6.00
C GLU A 56 11.54 3.33 -6.49
N ASP A 57 11.31 2.04 -6.75
CA ASP A 57 12.37 1.13 -7.19
C ASP A 57 12.63 1.31 -8.69
N PHE A 58 13.73 1.97 -9.03
CA PHE A 58 14.11 2.23 -10.41
C PHE A 58 14.67 0.97 -11.07
N ARG A 59 14.00 0.48 -12.12
CA ARG A 59 14.56 -0.51 -13.04
C ARG A 59 14.87 0.19 -14.35
N SER A 60 16.16 0.25 -14.68
CA SER A 60 16.74 0.99 -15.81
C SER A 60 16.16 0.69 -17.21
N SER A 61 15.32 -0.35 -17.33
CA SER A 61 14.69 -0.77 -18.58
C SER A 61 13.16 -0.59 -18.62
N ALA A 62 12.49 -0.12 -17.56
CA ALA A 62 11.01 -0.21 -17.46
C ALA A 62 10.28 1.04 -16.93
N GLY A 63 11.00 2.08 -16.48
CA GLY A 63 10.38 3.28 -15.89
C GLY A 63 10.33 3.24 -14.36
N PHE A 64 9.74 4.28 -13.75
CA PHE A 64 9.53 4.38 -12.31
C PHE A 64 8.20 3.71 -11.94
N MET A 65 8.19 2.94 -10.87
CA MET A 65 6.99 2.35 -10.27
C MET A 65 6.85 2.92 -8.85
N ASP A 66 5.63 3.25 -8.42
CA ASP A 66 5.42 3.76 -7.07
C ASP A 66 5.78 2.72 -6.01
N LEU A 67 5.45 1.44 -6.25
CA LEU A 67 5.87 0.32 -5.40
C LEU A 67 6.20 -0.93 -6.21
N HIS A 68 7.29 -1.59 -5.83
CA HIS A 68 7.70 -2.88 -6.35
C HIS A 68 7.80 -3.91 -5.22
N TRP A 69 7.03 -4.99 -5.31
CA TRP A 69 7.14 -6.16 -4.45
C TRP A 69 7.69 -7.33 -5.28
N PRO A 70 9.00 -7.65 -5.15
CA PRO A 70 9.67 -8.61 -6.01
C PRO A 70 8.99 -9.98 -6.05
N GLY A 71 8.64 -10.43 -7.26
CA GLY A 71 7.99 -11.73 -7.49
C GLY A 71 6.51 -11.80 -7.09
N ILE A 72 5.93 -10.70 -6.61
CA ILE A 72 4.53 -10.63 -6.17
C ILE A 72 3.75 -9.63 -7.03
N MET A 73 4.11 -8.35 -7.00
CA MET A 73 3.39 -7.31 -7.75
C MET A 73 4.18 -6.02 -7.94
N ILE A 74 3.72 -5.19 -8.88
CA ILE A 74 4.08 -3.78 -9.02
C ILE A 74 2.81 -2.94 -8.82
N VAL A 75 2.95 -1.74 -8.27
CA VAL A 75 1.85 -0.79 -8.07
C VAL A 75 2.22 0.54 -8.70
N GLU A 76 1.24 1.08 -9.42
CA GLU A 76 1.27 2.41 -10.05
C GLU A 76 0.04 3.16 -9.53
N MET A 77 0.26 4.26 -8.82
CA MET A 77 -0.77 5.11 -8.24
C MET A 77 -1.26 6.13 -9.27
N LYS A 78 -2.51 6.56 -9.10
CA LYS A 78 -3.16 7.59 -9.90
C LYS A 78 -3.91 8.53 -8.98
N ALA A 79 -4.14 9.77 -9.43
CA ALA A 79 -5.01 10.69 -8.71
C ALA A 79 -6.43 10.08 -8.57
N PRO A 80 -7.15 10.40 -7.48
CA PRO A 80 -8.60 10.22 -7.44
C PRO A 80 -9.23 10.96 -8.63
N GLY A 81 -10.18 10.31 -9.31
CA GLY A 81 -10.90 10.86 -10.47
C GLY A 81 -11.98 11.87 -10.11
#